data_AF-A0A3M1N5R8-F1
#
_entry.id   AF-A0A3M1N5R8-F1
#
_cell.length_a   1.000
_cell.length_b   1.000
_cell.length_c   1.000
_cell.angle_alpha   90.00
_cell.angle_beta   90.00
_cell.angle_gamma   90.00
#
_symmetry.space_group_name_H-M   'P 1'
#
loop_
_entity.id
_entity.type
_entity.pdbx_description
1 polymer ?
#
loop_
_entity_poly.entity_id
_entity_poly.type
_entity_poly.pdbx_seq_one_letter_code
_entity_poly.pdbx_strand_id
1 'polypeptide(L)'
;MRRMPLTRWFVLALMYFALLASAHLSRAVLERLPHLEDEFAYLYQARIFSGGQAWVARQEPVKVFWQPFLLQPDESPDGTLRRFGKYPPGWPLVLALGVWLGQAWLVNAFLAMLNVGLIYRLGREMFGEAVGAVAALLLAISPTALILNATLMSHTWALFAALCFAYSYWRSAQRGRGMRAWSALSGTALGALICTRPWTALAVAAPVALHILWRLLAERAHWRRNLAAWALMAACAAPVASLWLFFNYQWTGDPFANTYAMYWPYDKIGFGEGYGLNRGGHSLT
;
A
#
# COMPACT_ATOMS: atom_id res chain seq x y z
N MET A 1 -12.16 -3.19 -38.21
CA MET A 1 -11.97 -3.44 -36.76
C MET A 1 -10.75 -4.35 -36.58
N ARG A 2 -9.63 -3.88 -36.01
CA ARG A 2 -8.45 -4.74 -35.78
C ARG A 2 -8.79 -5.73 -34.65
N ARG A 3 -8.84 -7.03 -34.96
CA ARG A 3 -9.04 -8.10 -33.96
C ARG A 3 -7.95 -7.97 -32.89
N MET A 4 -8.36 -7.98 -31.61
CA MET A 4 -7.39 -7.99 -30.52
C MET A 4 -6.60 -9.30 -30.54
N PRO A 5 -5.26 -9.27 -30.37
CA PRO A 5 -4.46 -10.48 -30.30
C PRO A 5 -4.91 -11.38 -29.14
N LEU A 6 -4.87 -12.70 -29.33
CA LEU A 6 -5.34 -13.73 -28.38
C LEU A 6 -4.81 -13.51 -26.95
N THR A 7 -3.56 -13.09 -26.81
CA THR A 7 -2.95 -12.79 -25.50
C THR A 7 -3.72 -11.74 -24.71
N ARG A 8 -4.31 -10.73 -25.37
CA ARG A 8 -5.08 -9.70 -24.66
C ARG A 8 -6.36 -10.27 -24.08
N TRP A 9 -7.04 -11.15 -24.81
CA TRP A 9 -8.21 -11.86 -24.30
C TRP A 9 -7.85 -12.78 -23.14
N PHE A 10 -6.71 -13.47 -23.26
CA PHE A 10 -6.18 -14.30 -22.17
C PHE A 10 -5.91 -13.47 -20.91
N VAL A 11 -5.21 -12.34 -21.03
CA VAL A 11 -4.92 -11.47 -19.88
C VAL A 11 -6.19 -10.86 -19.29
N LEU A 12 -7.15 -10.46 -20.13
CA LEU A 12 -8.44 -9.98 -19.64
C LEU A 12 -9.17 -11.08 -18.85
N ALA A 13 -9.16 -12.33 -19.34
CA ALA A 13 -9.72 -13.45 -18.61
C ALA A 13 -9.01 -13.66 -17.25
N LEU A 14 -7.69 -13.53 -17.19
CA LEU A 14 -6.93 -13.60 -15.93
C LEU A 14 -7.26 -12.46 -14.96
N MET A 15 -7.44 -11.24 -15.48
CA MET A 15 -7.84 -10.07 -14.69
C MET A 15 -9.21 -10.32 -14.04
N TYR A 16 -10.20 -10.75 -14.82
CA TYR A 16 -11.53 -11.07 -14.29
C TYR A 16 -11.53 -12.31 -13.40
N PHE A 17 -10.68 -13.30 -13.68
CA PHE A 17 -10.48 -14.44 -12.78
C PHE A 17 -9.99 -13.97 -11.41
N ALA A 18 -8.95 -13.14 -11.34
CA ALA A 18 -8.44 -12.62 -10.07
C ALA A 18 -9.50 -11.83 -9.29
N LEU A 19 -10.31 -11.02 -9.98
CA LEU A 19 -11.46 -10.32 -9.39
C LEU A 19 -12.46 -11.31 -8.79
N LEU A 20 -12.98 -12.21 -9.62
CA LEU A 20 -14.07 -13.11 -9.25
C LEU A 20 -13.64 -14.13 -8.21
N ALA A 21 -12.43 -14.68 -8.31
CA ALA A 21 -11.88 -15.61 -7.33
C ALA A 21 -11.67 -14.95 -5.97
N SER A 22 -11.08 -13.74 -5.93
CA SER A 22 -10.86 -13.01 -4.68
C SER A 22 -12.18 -12.60 -4.03
N ALA A 23 -13.14 -12.11 -4.83
CA ALA A 23 -14.49 -11.77 -4.36
C ALA A 23 -15.25 -13.01 -3.87
N HIS A 24 -15.12 -14.14 -4.55
CA HIS A 24 -15.72 -15.40 -4.14
C HIS A 24 -15.14 -15.89 -2.81
N LEU A 25 -13.81 -15.90 -2.67
CA LEU A 25 -13.15 -16.28 -1.41
C LEU A 25 -13.56 -15.34 -0.26
N SER A 26 -13.56 -14.03 -0.50
CA SER A 26 -14.00 -13.04 0.49
C SER A 26 -15.42 -13.31 0.96
N ARG A 27 -16.32 -13.68 0.04
CA ARG A 27 -17.73 -13.96 0.36
C ARG A 27 -17.97 -15.34 0.98
N ALA A 28 -17.37 -16.38 0.42
CA ALA A 28 -17.69 -17.76 0.74
C ALA A 28 -16.85 -18.32 1.90
N VAL A 29 -15.64 -17.79 2.10
CA VAL A 29 -14.72 -18.26 3.15
C VAL A 29 -14.60 -17.23 4.27
N LEU A 30 -14.49 -15.94 3.93
CA LEU A 30 -14.28 -14.85 4.90
C LEU A 30 -15.57 -14.06 5.18
N GLU A 31 -16.73 -14.51 4.70
CA GLU A 31 -18.05 -13.93 4.98
C GLU A 31 -18.21 -12.41 4.71
N ARG A 32 -17.27 -11.80 3.98
CA ARG A 32 -17.12 -10.34 3.78
C ARG A 32 -16.79 -9.57 5.07
N LEU A 33 -16.19 -10.24 6.05
CA LEU A 33 -15.86 -9.70 7.36
C LEU A 33 -14.33 -9.66 7.60
N PRO A 34 -13.84 -8.70 8.39
CA PRO A 34 -12.46 -8.73 8.89
C PRO A 34 -12.23 -9.95 9.79
N HIS A 35 -11.11 -10.65 9.62
CA HIS A 35 -10.74 -11.83 10.41
C HIS A 35 -9.49 -11.62 11.26
N LEU A 36 -8.61 -10.70 10.85
CA LEU A 36 -7.40 -10.33 11.58
C LEU A 36 -7.59 -9.00 12.30
N GLU A 37 -6.90 -8.83 13.42
CA GLU A 37 -6.90 -7.60 14.22
C GLU A 37 -6.51 -6.37 13.39
N ASP A 38 -5.58 -6.54 12.45
CA ASP A 38 -5.18 -5.52 11.48
C ASP A 38 -6.37 -5.06 10.63
N GLU A 39 -7.21 -5.99 10.16
CA GLU A 39 -8.39 -5.68 9.35
C GLU A 39 -9.41 -4.87 10.14
N PHE A 40 -9.60 -5.20 11.42
CA PHE A 40 -10.47 -4.42 12.31
C PHE A 40 -9.95 -2.99 12.45
N ALA A 41 -8.65 -2.80 12.68
CA ALA A 41 -8.07 -1.45 12.79
C ALA A 41 -8.16 -0.67 11.47
N TYR A 42 -7.92 -1.33 10.32
CA TYR A 42 -8.07 -0.71 9.01
C TYR A 42 -9.53 -0.30 8.73
N LEU A 43 -10.48 -1.19 8.98
CA LEU A 43 -11.90 -0.93 8.75
C LEU A 43 -12.43 0.15 9.70
N TYR A 44 -11.98 0.16 10.96
CA TYR A 44 -12.31 1.19 11.93
C TYR A 44 -11.88 2.58 11.43
N GLN A 45 -10.60 2.72 11.05
CA GLN A 45 -10.09 4.00 10.55
C GLN A 45 -10.73 4.40 9.21
N ALA A 46 -11.03 3.43 8.33
CA ALA A 46 -11.73 3.67 7.07
C ALA A 46 -13.16 4.20 7.28
N ARG A 47 -13.87 3.73 8.32
CA ARG A 47 -15.20 4.26 8.69
C ARG A 47 -15.12 5.72 9.14
N ILE A 48 -14.13 6.06 9.96
CA ILE A 48 -13.88 7.45 10.39
C ILE A 48 -13.64 8.35 9.17
N PHE A 49 -12.74 7.93 8.27
CA PHE A 49 -12.46 8.66 7.03
C PHE A 49 -13.67 8.78 6.12
N SER A 50 -14.51 7.73 6.01
CA SER A 50 -15.74 7.78 5.20
C SER A 50 -16.76 8.80 5.72
N GLY A 51 -16.70 9.15 7.02
CA GLY A 51 -17.48 10.22 7.63
C GLY A 51 -16.87 11.62 7.50
N GLY A 52 -15.75 11.77 6.79
CA GLY A 52 -15.03 13.04 6.64
C GLY A 52 -14.27 13.47 7.90
N GLN A 53 -14.14 12.59 8.88
CA GLN A 53 -13.40 12.85 10.12
C GLN A 53 -11.99 12.29 9.99
N ALA A 54 -11.02 12.93 10.65
CA ALA A 54 -9.71 12.31 10.84
C ALA A 54 -9.74 11.34 12.03
N TRP A 55 -10.52 11.70 13.06
CA TRP A 55 -10.53 11.04 14.36
C TRP A 55 -11.88 11.07 15.05
N VAL A 56 -12.05 10.23 16.06
CA VAL A 56 -13.20 10.25 16.97
C VAL A 56 -12.77 10.42 18.41
N ALA A 57 -13.63 11.03 19.22
CA ALA A 57 -13.40 11.18 20.65
C ALA A 57 -13.30 9.80 21.33
N ARG A 58 -12.37 9.68 22.27
CA ARG A 58 -12.25 8.49 23.12
C ARG A 58 -13.52 8.34 23.95
N GLN A 59 -14.06 7.14 23.99
CA GLN A 59 -15.25 6.81 24.77
C GLN A 59 -14.85 6.19 26.11
N GLU A 60 -15.54 6.58 27.18
CA GLU A 60 -15.36 6.03 28.52
C GLU A 60 -16.51 5.08 28.89
N PRO A 61 -16.24 3.98 29.64
CA PRO A 61 -14.93 3.56 30.12
C PRO A 61 -14.10 2.84 29.04
N VAL A 62 -12.82 3.18 28.89
CA VAL A 62 -11.91 2.62 27.85
C VAL A 62 -11.95 1.08 27.77
N LYS A 63 -12.04 0.40 28.92
CA LYS A 63 -12.06 -1.08 28.99
C LYS A 63 -13.21 -1.72 28.22
N VAL A 64 -14.38 -1.08 28.19
CA VAL A 64 -15.58 -1.60 27.51
C VAL A 64 -15.48 -1.45 26.00
N PHE A 65 -14.78 -0.42 25.55
CA PHE A 65 -14.60 -0.12 24.14
C PHE A 65 -13.26 -0.59 23.59
N TRP A 66 -12.50 -1.38 24.35
CA TRP A 66 -11.20 -1.88 23.91
C TRP A 66 -11.34 -2.75 22.66
N GLN A 67 -10.48 -2.50 21.68
CA GLN A 67 -10.34 -3.27 20.45
C GLN A 67 -8.87 -3.37 20.10
N PRO A 68 -8.43 -4.48 19.49
CA PRO A 68 -7.04 -4.66 19.16
C PRO A 68 -6.56 -3.62 18.14
N PHE A 69 -5.32 -3.19 18.28
CA PHE A 69 -4.61 -2.25 17.38
C PHE A 69 -5.23 -0.87 17.22
N LEU A 70 -6.12 -0.50 18.13
CA LEU A 70 -6.56 0.88 18.30
C LEU A 70 -5.81 1.53 19.48
N LEU A 71 -5.28 2.72 19.22
CA LEU A 71 -4.61 3.57 20.20
C LEU A 71 -5.62 4.47 20.88
N GLN A 72 -5.50 4.56 22.21
CA GLN A 72 -6.33 5.35 23.10
C GLN A 72 -5.43 6.01 24.16
N PRO A 73 -4.58 6.98 23.78
CA PRO A 73 -3.66 7.60 24.73
C PRO A 73 -4.42 8.30 25.86
N ASP A 74 -3.81 8.32 27.05
CA ASP A 74 -4.35 9.00 28.24
C ASP A 74 -4.11 10.51 28.23
N GLU A 75 -3.23 10.98 27.35
CA GLU A 75 -2.88 12.38 27.21
C GLU A 75 -2.86 12.76 25.72
N SER A 76 -3.25 14.00 25.43
CA SER A 76 -3.15 14.60 24.10
C SER A 76 -2.66 16.05 24.24
N PRO A 77 -1.84 16.56 23.30
CA PRO A 77 -1.32 17.92 23.37
C PRO A 77 -2.38 19.03 23.49
N ASP A 78 -3.58 18.79 22.98
CA ASP A 78 -4.71 19.73 22.99
C ASP A 78 -5.77 19.40 24.07
N GLY A 79 -5.50 18.42 24.94
CA GLY A 79 -6.44 17.94 25.95
C GLY A 79 -7.59 17.07 25.40
N THR A 80 -7.68 16.89 24.08
CA THR A 80 -8.72 16.06 23.48
C THR A 80 -8.30 14.60 23.46
N LEU A 81 -9.01 13.74 24.19
CA LEU A 81 -8.76 12.30 24.16
C LEU A 81 -9.33 11.70 22.88
N ARG A 82 -8.46 11.12 22.04
CA ARG A 82 -8.81 10.60 20.70
C ARG A 82 -8.62 9.09 20.63
N ARG A 83 -9.26 8.47 19.65
CA ARG A 83 -9.09 7.04 19.32
C ARG A 83 -8.80 6.83 17.85
N PHE A 84 -7.71 6.12 17.55
CA PHE A 84 -7.18 5.89 16.19
C PHE A 84 -6.72 4.46 15.97
N GLY A 85 -6.63 4.03 14.72
CA GLY A 85 -5.84 2.86 14.35
C GLY A 85 -4.33 3.12 14.43
N LYS A 86 -3.55 2.12 14.85
CA LYS A 86 -2.07 2.23 14.90
C LYS A 86 -1.39 2.31 13.52
N TYR A 87 -2.11 1.98 12.45
CA TYR A 87 -1.54 1.84 11.10
C TYR A 87 -1.44 3.16 10.33
N PRO A 88 -0.51 3.26 9.35
CA PRO A 88 -0.47 4.37 8.40
C PRO A 88 -1.79 4.57 7.64
N PRO A 89 -2.14 5.82 7.26
CA PRO A 89 -3.48 6.16 6.77
C PRO A 89 -3.76 5.72 5.33
N GLY A 90 -2.74 5.33 4.56
CA GLY A 90 -2.83 5.09 3.12
C GLY A 90 -3.84 4.02 2.73
N TRP A 91 -3.80 2.85 3.38
CA TRP A 91 -4.79 1.80 3.11
C TRP A 91 -6.19 2.16 3.63
N PRO A 92 -6.37 2.63 4.88
CA PRO A 92 -7.68 3.09 5.35
C PRO A 92 -8.33 4.16 4.47
N LEU A 93 -7.56 5.08 3.87
CA LEU A 93 -8.08 6.09 2.93
C LEU A 93 -8.68 5.46 1.66
N VAL A 94 -8.01 4.46 1.08
CA VAL A 94 -8.52 3.73 -0.09
C VAL A 94 -9.72 2.87 0.29
N LEU A 95 -9.64 2.19 1.43
CA LEU A 95 -10.72 1.35 1.94
C LEU A 95 -11.98 2.16 2.29
N ALA A 96 -11.82 3.42 2.71
CA ALA A 96 -12.93 4.32 3.00
C ALA A 96 -13.89 4.50 1.80
N LEU A 97 -13.38 4.43 0.56
CA LEU A 97 -14.22 4.44 -0.64
C LEU A 97 -15.14 3.21 -0.69
N GLY A 98 -14.60 2.04 -0.36
CA GLY A 98 -15.38 0.81 -0.27
C GLY A 98 -16.38 0.84 0.87
N VAL A 99 -16.02 1.44 2.01
CA VAL A 99 -16.95 1.65 3.13
C VAL A 99 -18.09 2.58 2.74
N TRP A 100 -17.80 3.70 2.07
CA TRP A 100 -18.79 4.66 1.59
C TRP A 100 -19.80 4.02 0.62
N LEU A 101 -19.34 3.10 -0.23
CA LEU A 101 -20.19 2.32 -1.14
C LEU A 101 -20.90 1.13 -0.45
N GLY A 102 -20.61 0.84 0.81
CA GLY A 102 -21.11 -0.33 1.53
C GLY A 102 -20.52 -1.67 1.04
N GLN A 103 -19.43 -1.64 0.28
CA GLN A 103 -18.82 -2.80 -0.40
C GLN A 103 -17.30 -2.89 -0.14
N ALA A 104 -16.85 -2.65 1.09
CA ALA A 104 -15.43 -2.68 1.47
C ALA A 104 -14.70 -3.97 1.05
N TRP A 105 -15.40 -5.12 1.09
CA TRP A 105 -14.89 -6.44 0.71
C TRP A 105 -14.50 -6.56 -0.78
N LEU A 106 -14.98 -5.66 -1.66
CA LEU A 106 -14.64 -5.68 -3.09
C LEU A 106 -13.38 -4.88 -3.44
N VAL A 107 -12.88 -4.02 -2.54
CA VAL A 107 -11.77 -3.11 -2.84
C VAL A 107 -10.51 -3.89 -3.24
N ASN A 108 -10.12 -4.89 -2.45
CA ASN A 108 -8.95 -5.71 -2.77
C ASN A 108 -9.17 -6.63 -3.98
N ALA A 109 -10.38 -7.17 -4.19
CA ALA A 109 -10.70 -7.93 -5.39
C ALA A 109 -10.56 -7.08 -6.68
N PHE A 110 -10.98 -5.81 -6.63
CA PHE A 110 -10.78 -4.87 -7.74
C PHE A 110 -9.30 -4.52 -7.95
N LEU A 111 -8.57 -4.26 -6.87
CA LEU A 111 -7.13 -4.03 -6.97
C LEU A 111 -6.36 -5.25 -7.48
N ALA A 112 -6.80 -6.48 -7.16
CA ALA A 112 -6.24 -7.72 -7.70
C ALA A 112 -6.34 -7.78 -9.22
N MET A 113 -7.51 -7.44 -9.78
CA MET A 113 -7.73 -7.32 -11.23
C MET A 113 -6.72 -6.35 -11.86
N LEU A 114 -6.55 -5.17 -11.25
CA LEU A 114 -5.64 -4.15 -11.76
C LEU A 114 -4.17 -4.59 -11.65
N ASN A 115 -3.80 -5.26 -10.56
CA ASN A 115 -2.46 -5.80 -10.35
C ASN A 115 -2.07 -6.80 -11.44
N VAL A 116 -2.98 -7.72 -11.80
CA VAL A 116 -2.77 -8.67 -12.92
C VAL A 116 -2.56 -7.92 -14.25
N GLY A 117 -3.33 -6.88 -14.50
CA GLY A 117 -3.16 -6.05 -15.70
C GLY A 117 -1.83 -5.28 -15.72
N LEU A 118 -1.42 -4.72 -14.58
CA LEU A 118 -0.18 -3.95 -14.44
C LEU A 118 1.08 -4.83 -14.52
N ILE A 119 1.08 -6.01 -13.88
CA ILE A 119 2.23 -6.92 -13.97
C ILE A 119 2.41 -7.43 -15.40
N TYR A 120 1.31 -7.72 -16.13
CA TYR A 120 1.38 -8.02 -17.56
C TYR A 120 2.02 -6.89 -18.35
N ARG A 121 1.58 -5.64 -18.12
CA ARG A 121 2.10 -4.45 -18.83
C ARG A 121 3.59 -4.26 -18.57
N LEU A 122 4.02 -4.36 -17.32
CA LEU A 122 5.42 -4.24 -16.92
C LEU A 122 6.27 -5.34 -17.54
N GLY A 123 5.89 -6.61 -17.35
CA GLY A 123 6.62 -7.76 -17.90
C GLY A 123 6.70 -7.74 -19.42
N ARG A 124 5.60 -7.35 -20.09
CA ARG A 124 5.56 -7.21 -21.55
C ARG A 124 6.55 -6.16 -22.06
N GLU A 125 6.62 -5.01 -21.41
CA GLU A 125 7.48 -3.91 -21.86
C GLU A 125 8.96 -4.14 -21.56
N MET A 126 9.27 -4.91 -20.53
CA MET A 126 10.66 -5.23 -20.18
C MET A 126 11.20 -6.43 -20.94
N PHE A 127 10.36 -7.47 -21.16
CA PHE A 127 10.84 -8.79 -21.59
C PHE A 127 9.98 -9.43 -22.69
N GLY A 128 8.97 -8.72 -23.22
CA GLY A 128 8.12 -9.21 -24.30
C GLY A 128 6.83 -9.91 -23.86
N GLU A 129 5.95 -10.15 -24.83
CA GLU A 129 4.55 -10.52 -24.60
C GLU A 129 4.35 -11.82 -23.82
N ALA A 130 5.17 -12.85 -24.08
CA ALA A 130 5.10 -14.13 -23.37
C ALA A 130 5.42 -13.96 -21.86
N VAL A 131 6.48 -13.23 -21.52
CA VAL A 131 6.89 -13.01 -20.13
C VAL A 131 5.82 -12.23 -19.36
N GLY A 132 5.24 -11.21 -19.99
CA GLY A 132 4.10 -10.49 -19.41
C GLY A 132 2.91 -11.41 -19.13
N ALA A 133 2.55 -12.28 -20.08
CA ALA A 133 1.42 -13.19 -19.93
C ALA A 133 1.65 -14.22 -18.82
N VAL A 134 2.86 -14.78 -18.73
CA VAL A 134 3.26 -15.70 -17.65
C VAL A 134 3.23 -15.00 -16.29
N ALA A 135 3.75 -13.77 -16.19
CA ALA A 135 3.73 -13.01 -14.94
C ALA A 135 2.29 -12.73 -14.46
N ALA A 136 1.38 -12.38 -15.37
CA ALA A 136 -0.04 -12.23 -15.05
C ALA A 136 -0.70 -13.54 -14.63
N LEU A 137 -0.39 -14.65 -15.30
CA LEU A 137 -0.90 -15.97 -14.93
C LEU A 137 -0.46 -16.35 -13.51
N LEU A 138 0.84 -16.25 -13.23
CA LEU A 138 1.41 -16.59 -11.92
C LEU A 138 0.80 -15.75 -10.80
N LEU A 139 0.60 -14.44 -11.02
CA LEU A 139 -0.05 -13.59 -10.03
C LEU A 139 -1.53 -13.93 -9.85
N ALA A 140 -2.26 -14.19 -10.93
CA ALA A 140 -3.69 -14.46 -10.90
C ALA A 140 -4.03 -15.77 -10.16
N ILE A 141 -3.20 -16.80 -10.29
CA ILE A 141 -3.43 -18.13 -9.67
C ILE A 141 -2.65 -18.35 -8.37
N SER A 142 -1.85 -17.37 -7.93
CA SER A 142 -1.05 -17.49 -6.70
C SER A 142 -1.98 -17.65 -5.48
N PRO A 143 -1.87 -18.74 -4.70
CA PRO A 143 -2.71 -18.96 -3.52
C PRO A 143 -2.56 -17.84 -2.49
N THR A 144 -1.33 -17.38 -2.24
CA THR A 144 -1.05 -16.28 -1.32
C THR A 144 -1.70 -14.98 -1.80
N ALA A 145 -1.62 -14.67 -3.11
CA ALA A 145 -2.27 -13.49 -3.64
C ALA A 145 -3.79 -13.57 -3.50
N LEU A 146 -4.41 -14.70 -3.88
CA LEU A 146 -5.85 -14.89 -3.79
C LEU A 146 -6.37 -14.77 -2.35
N ILE A 147 -5.69 -15.36 -1.38
CA ILE A 147 -6.05 -15.23 0.04
C ILE A 147 -5.92 -13.78 0.49
N LEU A 148 -4.79 -13.12 0.25
CA LEU A 148 -4.59 -11.72 0.66
C LEU A 148 -5.60 -10.77 -0.01
N ASN A 149 -5.92 -11.00 -1.28
CA ASN A 149 -6.90 -10.20 -2.03
C ASN A 149 -8.34 -10.38 -1.53
N ALA A 150 -8.63 -11.47 -0.82
CA ALA A 150 -9.93 -11.73 -0.22
C ALA A 150 -10.11 -11.05 1.14
N THR A 151 -9.00 -10.73 1.82
CA THR A 151 -8.98 -10.01 3.11
C THR A 151 -9.09 -8.49 2.92
N LEU A 152 -9.23 -7.76 4.02
CA LEU A 152 -9.08 -6.29 4.11
C LEU A 152 -7.64 -5.88 4.48
N MET A 153 -6.64 -6.70 4.17
CA MET A 153 -5.23 -6.35 4.36
C MET A 153 -4.74 -5.27 3.39
N SER A 154 -3.72 -4.52 3.82
CA SER A 154 -3.06 -3.49 3.02
C SER A 154 -2.19 -4.01 1.87
N HIS A 155 -1.95 -5.32 1.79
CA HIS A 155 -0.98 -5.93 0.87
C HIS A 155 -1.33 -5.72 -0.61
N THR A 156 -2.58 -5.90 -0.99
CA THR A 156 -3.02 -5.80 -2.39
C THR A 156 -2.91 -4.36 -2.91
N TRP A 157 -3.27 -3.38 -2.08
CA TRP A 157 -3.05 -1.96 -2.36
C TRP A 157 -1.56 -1.60 -2.42
N ALA A 158 -0.75 -2.10 -1.48
CA ALA A 158 0.68 -1.88 -1.50
C ALA A 158 1.34 -2.44 -2.78
N LEU A 159 0.93 -3.63 -3.23
CA LEU A 159 1.38 -4.18 -4.50
C LEU A 159 0.97 -3.30 -5.69
N PHE A 160 -0.26 -2.79 -5.69
CA PHE A 160 -0.74 -1.88 -6.74
C PHE A 160 0.08 -0.59 -6.82
N ALA A 161 0.31 0.06 -5.68
CA ALA A 161 1.14 1.24 -5.59
C ALA A 161 2.59 0.94 -6.01
N ALA A 162 3.16 -0.19 -5.60
CA ALA A 162 4.51 -0.63 -5.99
C ALA A 162 4.62 -0.89 -7.51
N LEU A 163 3.64 -1.55 -8.12
CA LEU A 163 3.59 -1.79 -9.57
C LEU A 163 3.41 -0.48 -10.34
N CYS A 164 2.56 0.43 -9.86
CA CYS A 164 2.41 1.75 -10.44
C CYS A 164 3.72 2.52 -10.39
N PHE A 165 4.41 2.52 -9.24
CA PHE A 165 5.73 3.13 -9.08
C PHE A 165 6.75 2.54 -10.06
N ALA A 166 6.94 1.21 -10.05
CA ALA A 166 7.94 0.56 -10.90
C ALA A 166 7.65 0.77 -12.39
N TYR A 167 6.40 0.60 -12.82
CA TYR A 167 5.99 0.77 -14.21
C TYR A 167 6.13 2.21 -14.68
N SER A 168 5.64 3.18 -13.91
CA SER A 168 5.74 4.59 -14.28
C SER A 168 7.18 5.10 -14.23
N TYR A 169 7.99 4.64 -13.28
CA TYR A 169 9.42 4.90 -13.26
C TYR A 169 10.10 4.40 -14.54
N TRP A 170 9.87 3.12 -14.91
CA TRP A 170 10.39 2.52 -16.14
C TRP A 170 10.01 3.33 -17.38
N ARG A 171 8.74 3.73 -17.49
CA ARG A 171 8.25 4.58 -18.59
C ARG A 171 8.89 5.96 -18.62
N SER A 172 9.12 6.57 -17.46
CA SER A 172 9.80 7.86 -17.36
C SER A 172 11.27 7.75 -17.79
N ALA A 173 11.91 6.61 -17.51
CA ALA A 173 13.31 6.35 -17.84
C ALA A 173 13.55 6.09 -19.34
N GLN A 174 12.55 5.61 -20.09
CA GLN A 174 12.64 5.36 -21.54
C GLN A 174 12.60 6.63 -22.42
N ARG A 175 12.61 7.84 -21.84
CA ARG A 175 12.83 9.13 -22.55
C ARG A 175 11.79 9.47 -23.65
N GLY A 176 10.54 9.05 -23.49
CA GLY A 176 9.45 9.30 -24.45
C GLY A 176 8.51 10.47 -24.13
N ARG A 177 7.50 10.68 -24.99
CA ARG A 177 6.37 11.60 -24.72
C ARG A 177 5.68 11.18 -23.42
N GLY A 178 5.37 12.15 -22.56
CA GLY A 178 4.73 11.91 -21.27
C GLY A 178 5.67 11.65 -20.10
N MET A 179 6.99 11.83 -20.25
CA MET A 179 7.98 11.71 -19.16
C MET A 179 7.52 12.37 -17.85
N ARG A 180 7.05 13.63 -17.91
CA ARG A 180 6.58 14.36 -16.73
C ARG A 180 5.39 13.68 -16.04
N ALA A 181 4.40 13.22 -16.81
CA ALA A 181 3.23 12.53 -16.27
C ALA A 181 3.63 11.21 -15.61
N TRP A 182 4.54 10.44 -16.22
CA TRP A 182 5.05 9.21 -15.65
C TRP A 182 5.89 9.45 -14.38
N SER A 183 6.71 10.50 -14.35
CA SER A 183 7.45 10.88 -13.14
C SER A 183 6.53 11.32 -12.00
N ALA A 184 5.49 12.10 -12.31
CA ALA A 184 4.49 12.51 -11.32
C ALA A 184 3.71 11.31 -10.78
N LEU A 185 3.28 10.39 -11.65
CA LEU A 185 2.62 9.14 -11.25
C LEU A 185 3.54 8.27 -10.39
N SER A 186 4.83 8.16 -10.76
CA SER A 186 5.83 7.44 -9.99
C SER A 186 5.98 8.01 -8.59
N GLY A 187 6.10 9.33 -8.48
CA GLY A 187 6.21 10.02 -7.20
C GLY A 187 4.97 9.80 -6.33
N THR A 188 3.79 10.02 -6.91
CA THR A 188 2.50 9.84 -6.23
C THR A 188 2.31 8.41 -5.74
N ALA A 189 2.64 7.41 -6.57
CA ALA A 189 2.55 6.00 -6.22
C ALA A 189 3.53 5.60 -5.11
N LEU A 190 4.76 6.13 -5.15
CA LEU A 190 5.73 5.94 -4.07
C LEU A 190 5.23 6.56 -2.75
N GLY A 191 4.72 7.79 -2.80
CA GLY A 191 4.13 8.44 -1.62
C GLY A 191 2.95 7.64 -1.05
N ALA A 192 2.07 7.13 -1.91
CA ALA A 192 0.97 6.27 -1.50
C ALA A 192 1.45 4.96 -0.85
N LEU A 193 2.52 4.36 -1.37
CA LEU A 193 3.15 3.17 -0.79
C LEU A 193 3.78 3.49 0.58
N ILE A 194 4.45 4.63 0.73
CA ILE A 194 5.00 5.10 2.02
C ILE A 194 3.89 5.27 3.05
N CYS A 195 2.78 5.93 2.68
CA CYS A 195 1.61 6.10 3.54
C CYS A 195 0.89 4.80 3.89
N THR A 196 1.24 3.68 3.26
CA THR A 196 0.59 2.38 3.49
C THR A 196 1.51 1.45 4.25
N ARG A 197 2.74 1.26 3.76
CA ARG A 197 3.74 0.33 4.29
C ARG A 197 5.14 0.93 4.08
N PRO A 198 5.64 1.77 5.01
CA PRO A 198 6.88 2.54 4.80
C PRO A 198 8.11 1.64 4.60
N TRP A 199 8.21 0.52 5.31
CA TRP A 199 9.31 -0.44 5.14
C TRP A 199 9.28 -1.15 3.79
N THR A 200 8.08 -1.50 3.31
CA THR A 200 7.89 -2.04 1.95
C THR A 200 8.25 -0.99 0.90
N ALA A 201 7.86 0.27 1.12
CA ALA A 201 8.21 1.38 0.25
C ALA A 201 9.72 1.55 0.13
N LEU A 202 10.43 1.51 1.26
CA LEU A 202 11.90 1.59 1.29
C LEU A 202 12.53 0.45 0.50
N ALA A 203 12.09 -0.80 0.72
CA ALA A 203 12.62 -1.96 0.02
C ALA A 203 12.39 -1.89 -1.50
N VAL A 204 11.22 -1.44 -1.93
CA VAL A 204 10.87 -1.28 -3.35
C VAL A 204 11.58 -0.08 -3.99
N ALA A 205 11.75 1.02 -3.26
CA ALA A 205 12.38 2.24 -3.77
C ALA A 205 13.91 2.15 -3.80
N ALA A 206 14.54 1.34 -2.96
CA ALA A 206 15.99 1.25 -2.85
C ALA A 206 16.68 0.89 -4.19
N PRO A 207 16.26 -0.14 -4.96
CA PRO A 207 16.86 -0.42 -6.26
C PRO A 207 16.72 0.75 -7.26
N VAL A 208 15.59 1.46 -7.22
CA VAL A 208 15.35 2.63 -8.07
C VAL A 208 16.25 3.80 -7.67
N ALA A 209 16.40 4.05 -6.36
CA ALA A 209 17.30 5.09 -5.85
C ALA A 209 18.76 4.80 -6.22
N LEU A 210 19.21 3.54 -6.07
CA LEU A 210 20.54 3.11 -6.49
C LEU A 210 20.74 3.26 -8.00
N HIS A 211 19.73 2.91 -8.81
CA HIS A 211 19.79 3.11 -10.25
C HIS A 211 19.88 4.60 -10.62
N ILE A 212 19.11 5.47 -9.98
CA ILE A 212 19.18 6.93 -10.17
C ILE A 212 20.57 7.46 -9.81
N LEU A 213 21.10 7.04 -8.66
CA LEU A 213 22.44 7.44 -8.20
C LEU A 213 23.52 6.99 -9.18
N TRP A 214 23.46 5.73 -9.62
CA TRP A 214 24.38 5.21 -10.63
C TRP A 214 24.33 6.03 -11.92
N ARG A 215 23.13 6.37 -12.42
CA ARG A 215 22.99 7.21 -13.62
C ARG A 215 23.48 8.64 -13.44
N LEU A 216 23.29 9.23 -12.25
CA LEU A 216 23.84 10.55 -11.92
C LEU A 216 25.36 10.56 -11.99
N LEU A 217 26.01 9.49 -11.51
CA LEU A 217 27.45 9.36 -11.47
C LEU A 217 28.05 9.00 -12.85
N ALA A 218 27.39 8.10 -13.60
CA ALA A 218 27.89 7.55 -14.86
C ALA A 218 27.55 8.42 -16.10
N GLU A 219 26.39 9.09 -16.13
CA GLU A 219 25.89 9.80 -17.32
C GLU A 219 25.92 11.34 -17.18
N ARG A 220 27.10 11.91 -16.89
CA ARG A 220 27.28 13.37 -16.65
C ARG A 220 26.86 14.29 -17.80
N ALA A 221 26.70 13.79 -19.03
CA ALA A 221 26.22 14.61 -20.14
C ALA A 221 24.69 14.81 -20.12
N HIS A 222 23.93 13.93 -19.45
CA HIS A 222 22.46 13.90 -19.54
C HIS A 222 21.73 14.13 -18.20
N TRP A 223 22.47 14.33 -17.10
CA TRP A 223 21.89 14.42 -15.75
C TRP A 223 20.89 15.58 -15.60
N ARG A 224 21.16 16.76 -16.18
CA ARG A 224 20.26 17.94 -16.05
C ARG A 224 18.85 17.67 -16.59
N ARG A 225 18.73 16.85 -17.63
CA ARG A 225 17.44 16.50 -18.24
C ARG A 225 16.67 15.47 -17.41
N ASN A 226 17.39 14.50 -16.81
CA ASN A 226 16.78 13.51 -15.92
C ASN A 226 16.47 14.10 -14.54
N LEU A 227 17.21 15.13 -14.11
CA LEU A 227 17.00 15.82 -12.85
C LEU A 227 15.57 16.37 -12.76
N ALA A 228 15.03 16.94 -13.84
CA ALA A 228 13.66 17.43 -13.84
C ALA A 228 12.63 16.31 -13.61
N ALA A 229 12.86 15.11 -14.16
CA ALA A 229 12.01 13.95 -13.96
C ALA A 229 12.10 13.43 -12.52
N TRP A 230 13.31 13.32 -11.97
CA TRP A 230 13.52 12.86 -10.60
C TRP A 230 13.06 13.88 -9.56
N ALA A 231 13.29 15.17 -9.81
CA ALA A 231 12.79 16.26 -8.98
C ALA A 231 11.26 16.29 -8.98
N LEU A 232 10.61 16.09 -10.12
CA LEU A 232 9.16 15.97 -10.19
C LEU A 232 8.65 14.74 -9.45
N MET A 233 9.34 13.61 -9.57
CA MET A 233 9.02 12.40 -8.82
C MET A 233 9.10 12.65 -7.30
N ALA A 234 10.18 13.28 -6.82
CA ALA A 234 10.34 13.66 -5.42
C ALA A 234 9.26 14.67 -4.98
N ALA A 235 8.99 15.69 -5.81
CA ALA A 235 8.00 16.72 -5.53
C ALA A 235 6.56 16.19 -5.47
N CYS A 236 6.24 15.11 -6.19
CA CYS A 236 4.95 14.43 -6.08
C CYS A 236 4.91 13.40 -4.94
N ALA A 237 6.03 12.76 -4.61
CA ALA A 237 6.11 11.82 -3.49
C ALA A 237 5.98 12.52 -2.14
N ALA A 238 6.66 13.66 -1.96
CA ALA A 238 6.72 14.38 -0.69
C ALA A 238 5.35 14.77 -0.10
N PRO A 239 4.43 15.45 -0.82
CA PRO A 239 3.14 15.84 -0.25
C PRO A 239 2.27 14.62 0.08
N VAL A 240 2.30 13.58 -0.75
CA VAL A 240 1.54 12.35 -0.48
C VAL A 240 2.11 11.66 0.75
N ALA A 241 3.43 11.44 0.82
CA ALA A 241 4.09 10.83 1.98
C ALA A 241 3.89 11.64 3.27
N SER A 242 3.85 12.98 3.16
CA SER A 242 3.59 13.85 4.32
C SER A 242 2.21 13.68 4.93
N LEU A 243 1.25 13.06 4.23
CA LEU A 243 -0.05 12.70 4.83
C LEU A 243 0.13 11.77 6.02
N TRP A 244 1.14 10.89 5.99
CA TRP A 244 1.43 10.02 7.14
C TRP A 244 1.99 10.82 8.33
N LEU A 245 2.93 11.73 8.08
CA LEU A 245 3.49 12.60 9.12
C LEU A 245 2.43 13.53 9.72
N PHE A 246 1.60 14.12 8.87
CA PHE A 246 0.49 14.95 9.28
C PHE A 246 -0.53 14.14 10.09
N PHE A 247 -0.87 12.94 9.64
CA PHE A 247 -1.75 12.03 10.37
C PHE A 247 -1.17 11.77 11.77
N ASN A 248 0.10 11.33 11.87
CA ASN A 248 0.75 11.12 13.17
C ASN A 248 0.69 12.36 14.06
N TYR A 249 1.06 13.53 13.54
CA TYR A 249 1.01 14.78 14.29
C TYR A 249 -0.38 15.11 14.84
N GLN A 250 -1.43 14.92 14.03
CA GLN A 250 -2.81 15.16 14.45
C GLN A 250 -3.25 14.24 15.60
N TRP A 251 -2.59 13.08 15.75
CA TRP A 251 -2.94 12.10 16.79
C TRP A 251 -2.07 12.21 18.04
N THR A 252 -0.76 12.41 17.86
CA THR A 252 0.23 12.24 18.91
C THR A 252 0.91 13.56 19.29
N GLY A 253 0.75 14.62 18.48
CA GLY A 253 1.56 15.84 18.56
C GLY A 253 2.98 15.71 18.01
N ASP A 254 3.39 14.51 17.58
CA ASP A 254 4.71 14.23 17.02
C ASP A 254 4.57 13.59 15.62
N PRO A 255 5.01 14.26 14.53
CA PRO A 255 4.91 13.72 13.18
C PRO A 255 5.72 12.43 12.98
N PHE A 256 6.77 12.20 13.79
CA PHE A 256 7.66 11.05 13.70
C PHE A 256 7.32 9.95 14.72
N ALA A 257 6.18 10.07 15.42
CA ALA A 257 5.71 9.09 16.36
C ALA A 257 5.63 7.69 15.73
N ASN A 258 6.24 6.70 16.39
CA ASN A 258 6.04 5.30 16.03
C ASN A 258 4.77 4.78 16.71
N THR A 259 3.64 4.88 16.00
CA THR A 259 2.34 4.41 16.45
C THR A 259 2.29 2.90 16.72
N TYR A 260 3.18 2.11 16.13
CA TYR A 260 3.32 0.70 16.47
C TYR A 260 3.90 0.52 17.88
N ALA A 261 4.97 1.25 18.19
CA ALA A 261 5.62 1.23 19.50
C ALA A 261 4.70 1.73 20.64
N MET A 262 3.75 2.61 20.31
CA MET A 262 2.72 3.08 21.25
C MET A 262 1.72 1.98 21.64
N TYR A 263 1.51 0.98 20.78
CA TYR A 263 0.69 -0.18 21.11
C TYR A 263 1.54 -1.26 21.79
N TRP A 264 2.71 -1.55 21.23
CA TRP A 264 3.65 -2.55 21.74
C TRP A 264 5.08 -2.02 21.76
N PRO A 265 5.71 -1.86 22.94
CA PRO A 265 7.06 -1.29 23.04
C PRO A 265 8.16 -2.03 22.24
N TYR A 266 7.92 -3.31 21.92
CA TYR A 266 8.81 -4.14 21.14
C TYR A 266 8.63 -4.00 19.61
N ASP A 267 7.65 -3.23 19.14
CA ASP A 267 7.39 -2.99 17.71
C ASP A 267 8.42 -2.03 17.08
N LYS A 268 9.68 -2.50 17.09
CA LYS A 268 10.87 -1.84 16.53
C LYS A 268 11.38 -2.67 15.34
N ILE A 269 12.23 -2.06 14.52
CA ILE A 269 12.88 -2.76 13.40
C ILE A 269 13.64 -3.98 13.95
N GLY A 270 13.27 -5.19 13.49
CA GLY A 270 13.85 -6.46 13.95
C GLY A 270 13.15 -7.12 15.15
N PHE A 271 12.22 -6.43 15.81
CA PHE A 271 11.38 -6.80 16.99
C PHE A 271 12.13 -7.34 18.25
N GLY A 272 11.45 -7.36 19.42
CA GLY A 272 12.01 -7.29 20.79
C GLY A 272 12.84 -8.47 21.35
N GLU A 273 13.32 -8.33 22.61
CA GLU A 273 14.60 -8.89 23.11
C GLU A 273 14.90 -10.34 22.68
N GLY A 274 15.86 -10.46 21.75
CA GLY A 274 16.24 -11.70 21.05
C GLY A 274 15.63 -11.89 19.65
N TYR A 275 14.88 -10.90 19.16
CA TYR A 275 14.20 -10.77 17.84
C TYR A 275 12.77 -11.37 17.72
N GLY A 276 12.07 -11.58 18.85
CA GLY A 276 10.69 -12.12 18.89
C GLY A 276 9.86 -11.62 20.09
N LEU A 277 8.57 -12.01 20.18
CA LEU A 277 7.66 -11.60 21.27
C LEU A 277 8.13 -12.10 22.64
N ASN A 278 8.77 -13.27 22.68
CA ASN A 278 9.25 -13.92 23.88
C ASN A 278 10.70 -13.51 24.16
N ARG A 279 11.11 -13.53 25.43
CA ARG A 279 12.52 -13.27 25.86
C ARG A 279 13.56 -14.20 25.20
N GLY A 280 13.13 -15.34 24.65
CA GLY A 280 13.98 -16.28 23.88
C GLY A 280 13.98 -16.05 22.35
N GLY A 281 13.37 -14.97 21.87
CA GLY A 281 13.23 -14.70 20.44
C GLY A 281 12.19 -15.62 19.78
N HIS A 282 12.64 -16.49 18.85
CA HIS A 282 11.80 -17.40 18.07
C HIS A 282 11.66 -18.82 18.65
N SER A 283 12.22 -19.10 19.83
CA SER A 283 12.09 -20.43 20.43
C SER A 283 10.71 -20.60 21.07
N LEU A 284 10.09 -21.78 20.86
CA LEU A 284 8.85 -22.22 21.53
C LEU A 284 9.12 -22.73 22.96
N THR A 285 10.33 -22.52 23.49
CA THR A 285 10.80 -23.00 24.81
C THR A 285 10.69 -21.91 25.86
#